data_AF-A0AAD8ZAA2-F1
#
_entry.id   AF-A0AAD8ZAA2-F1
#
_cell.length_a   1.000
_cell.length_b   1.000
_cell.length_c   1.000
_cell.angle_alpha   90.00
_cell.angle_beta   90.00
_cell.angle_gamma   90.00
#
_symmetry.space_group_name_H-M   'P 1'
#
loop_
_entity.id
_entity.type
_entity.pdbx_description
1 polymer ?
#
loop_
_entity_poly.entity_id
_entity_poly.type
_entity_poly.pdbx_seq_one_letter_code
_entity_poly.pdbx_strand_id
1 'polypeptide(L)'
;MCAFDVQALALETLRMRARVLFVTALLAFLQYGTASLIVKGLTEPVLEGGEATLECVDTESKFNISTLQFEKFSKHMQRWYRLDMDQYSYLYRRCFFYGVEFTRENGRLLLKLPRVQTWMAGPFRCISDNATDPDNSSLPFTIPVHYMRELSVYRSGVGTLSRYYSLQDLRVSLGDNVELNCCTSASETPEYFWAKEGEDWIVPSSTLRLEQVRDMNSGKYTCTAQHPTVRSLIKTHTISITVLPEDAAWYESTTARITLMTSAAGVALFVVILSITVFLCRRAKQRTSKGPIDDHSQKKPIYKNSVESLPSTTGDKDPLV
;
A
#
# COMPACT_ATOMS: atom_id res chain seq x y z
N MET A 1 82.10 -16.30 -19.19
CA MET A 1 81.25 -17.23 -18.40
C MET A 1 79.97 -16.50 -18.04
N CYS A 2 78.90 -16.72 -18.80
CA CYS A 2 77.59 -16.18 -18.46
C CYS A 2 77.00 -17.04 -17.33
N ALA A 3 76.91 -16.48 -16.12
CA ALA A 3 76.11 -17.05 -15.05
C ALA A 3 74.65 -16.85 -15.45
N PHE A 4 74.00 -17.92 -15.93
CA PHE A 4 72.57 -17.94 -16.15
C PHE A 4 71.88 -17.82 -14.79
N ASP A 5 71.09 -16.76 -14.62
CA ASP A 5 70.38 -16.43 -13.40
C ASP A 5 69.20 -17.39 -13.21
N VAL A 6 69.50 -18.55 -12.62
CA VAL A 6 68.55 -19.64 -12.33
C VAL A 6 67.39 -19.15 -11.44
N GLN A 7 67.61 -18.09 -10.65
CA GLN A 7 66.60 -17.51 -9.76
C GLN A 7 65.54 -16.70 -10.51
N ALA A 8 65.92 -15.98 -11.57
CA ALA A 8 64.97 -15.24 -12.42
C ALA A 8 64.02 -16.19 -13.16
N LEU A 9 64.55 -17.29 -13.72
CA LEU A 9 63.75 -18.30 -14.43
C LEU A 9 62.78 -19.04 -13.48
N ALA A 10 63.20 -19.30 -12.24
CA ALA A 10 62.35 -19.91 -11.22
C ALA A 10 61.19 -18.99 -10.77
N LEU A 11 61.43 -17.68 -10.69
CA LEU A 11 60.40 -16.71 -10.30
C LEU A 11 59.35 -16.50 -11.41
N GLU A 12 59.78 -16.49 -12.67
CA GLU A 12 58.85 -16.39 -13.81
C GLU A 12 58.00 -17.65 -13.98
N THR A 13 58.58 -18.84 -13.80
CA THR A 13 57.82 -20.11 -13.83
C THR A 13 56.83 -20.21 -12.67
N LEU A 14 57.16 -19.71 -11.48
CA LEU A 14 56.24 -19.63 -10.34
C LEU A 14 55.09 -18.65 -10.62
N ARG A 15 55.38 -17.47 -11.20
CA ARG A 15 54.36 -16.48 -11.60
C ARG A 15 53.44 -17.01 -12.69
N MET A 16 53.95 -17.74 -13.68
CA MET A 16 53.11 -18.38 -14.69
C MET A 16 52.20 -19.45 -14.08
N ARG A 17 52.72 -20.32 -13.21
CA ARG A 17 51.91 -21.34 -12.52
C ARG A 17 50.82 -20.71 -11.65
N ALA A 18 51.13 -19.62 -10.93
CA ALA A 18 50.15 -18.89 -10.13
C ALA A 18 49.06 -18.25 -11.00
N ARG A 19 49.41 -17.66 -12.15
CA ARG A 19 48.43 -17.10 -13.11
C ARG A 19 47.55 -18.19 -13.71
N VAL A 20 48.11 -19.33 -14.09
CA VAL A 20 47.34 -20.47 -14.61
C VAL A 20 46.40 -20.99 -13.55
N LEU A 21 46.86 -21.19 -12.30
CA LEU A 21 46.01 -21.63 -11.20
C LEU A 21 44.89 -20.63 -10.88
N PHE A 22 45.17 -19.32 -10.95
CA PHE A 22 44.19 -18.27 -10.73
C PHE A 22 43.15 -18.23 -11.86
N VAL A 23 43.56 -18.42 -13.12
CA VAL A 23 42.66 -18.50 -14.27
C VAL A 23 41.83 -19.78 -14.23
N THR A 24 42.40 -20.93 -13.85
CA THR A 24 41.64 -22.17 -13.69
C THR A 24 40.69 -22.10 -12.50
N ALA A 25 41.07 -21.43 -11.41
CA ALA A 25 40.17 -21.17 -10.29
C ALA A 25 39.04 -20.21 -10.70
N LEU A 26 39.32 -19.14 -11.43
CA LEU A 26 38.30 -18.23 -11.98
C LEU A 26 37.36 -18.94 -12.95
N LEU A 27 37.88 -19.79 -13.84
CA LEU A 27 37.06 -20.61 -14.75
C LEU A 27 36.24 -21.66 -14.00
N ALA A 28 36.78 -22.26 -12.94
CA ALA A 28 36.05 -23.16 -12.07
C ALA A 28 34.96 -22.43 -11.25
N PHE A 29 35.23 -21.20 -10.79
CA PHE A 29 34.25 -20.34 -10.12
C PHE A 29 33.17 -19.81 -11.08
N LEU A 30 33.49 -19.59 -12.35
CA LEU A 30 32.50 -19.26 -13.39
C LEU A 30 31.65 -20.48 -13.80
N GLN A 31 32.16 -21.70 -13.62
CA GLN A 31 31.42 -22.95 -13.84
C GLN A 31 30.59 -23.39 -12.61
N TYR A 32 30.89 -22.87 -11.42
CA TYR A 32 30.15 -23.11 -10.18
C TYR A 32 29.17 -21.95 -9.90
N GLY A 33 28.03 -21.92 -10.60
CA GLY A 33 26.99 -20.95 -10.25
C GLY A 33 25.86 -20.70 -11.25
N THR A 34 25.59 -21.61 -12.18
CA THR A 34 24.37 -21.51 -12.99
C THR A 34 23.25 -22.30 -12.31
N ALA A 35 22.28 -21.60 -11.73
CA ALA A 35 21.05 -22.23 -11.27
C ALA A 35 20.39 -22.99 -12.43
N SER A 36 20.11 -24.27 -12.25
CA SER A 36 19.53 -25.13 -13.29
C SER A 36 18.10 -24.70 -13.65
N LEU A 37 17.35 -24.22 -12.66
CA LEU A 37 15.98 -23.73 -12.83
C LEU A 37 15.93 -22.21 -12.98
N ILE A 38 15.23 -21.74 -14.01
CA ILE A 38 15.05 -20.33 -14.32
C ILE A 38 13.57 -20.05 -14.56
N VAL A 39 13.06 -18.97 -13.97
CA VAL A 39 11.75 -18.44 -14.34
C VAL A 39 11.95 -17.48 -15.51
N LYS A 40 11.55 -17.89 -16.71
CA LYS A 40 11.46 -16.98 -17.85
C LYS A 40 10.18 -16.16 -17.71
N GLY A 41 10.37 -14.85 -17.74
CA GLY A 41 9.30 -13.88 -17.58
C GLY A 41 9.19 -12.93 -18.76
N LEU A 42 8.11 -12.17 -18.69
CA LEU A 42 7.53 -11.18 -19.60
C LEU A 42 8.49 -10.48 -20.58
N THR A 43 8.07 -10.42 -21.84
CA THR A 43 8.69 -9.63 -22.91
C THR A 43 8.23 -8.16 -22.90
N GLU A 44 7.06 -7.87 -22.32
CA GLU A 44 6.41 -6.55 -22.32
C GLU A 44 6.09 -6.07 -20.90
N PRO A 45 6.02 -4.74 -20.67
CA PRO A 45 5.65 -4.18 -19.37
C PRO A 45 4.19 -4.52 -19.03
N VAL A 46 3.96 -5.02 -17.82
CA VAL A 46 2.62 -5.47 -17.40
C VAL A 46 1.88 -4.33 -16.70
N LEU A 47 0.76 -3.93 -17.27
CA LEU A 47 -0.17 -2.99 -16.65
C LEU A 47 -1.10 -3.69 -15.65
N GLU A 48 -1.51 -2.96 -14.61
CA GLU A 48 -2.59 -3.44 -13.72
C GLU A 48 -3.87 -3.75 -14.52
N GLY A 49 -4.45 -4.92 -14.28
CA GLY A 49 -5.58 -5.48 -15.00
C GLY A 49 -5.22 -6.28 -16.24
N GLY A 50 -3.97 -6.18 -16.73
CA GLY A 50 -3.49 -6.91 -17.91
C GLY A 50 -3.19 -8.38 -17.63
N GLU A 51 -2.71 -9.10 -18.64
CA GLU A 51 -2.34 -10.50 -18.53
C GLU A 51 -0.81 -10.70 -18.51
N ALA A 52 -0.35 -11.73 -17.81
CA ALA A 52 1.05 -12.11 -17.76
C ALA A 52 1.19 -13.62 -17.75
N THR A 53 2.21 -14.16 -18.42
CA THR A 53 2.56 -15.58 -18.36
C THR A 53 4.01 -15.74 -17.93
N LEU A 54 4.24 -16.59 -16.92
CA LEU A 54 5.57 -17.00 -16.49
C LEU A 54 5.81 -18.44 -16.88
N GLU A 55 7.03 -18.76 -17.27
CA GLU A 55 7.46 -20.10 -17.61
C GLU A 55 8.57 -20.55 -16.68
N CYS A 56 8.44 -21.74 -16.11
CA CYS A 56 9.55 -22.39 -15.44
C CYS A 56 10.33 -23.23 -16.46
N VAL A 57 11.61 -22.90 -16.63
CA VAL A 57 12.52 -23.55 -17.56
C VAL A 57 13.64 -24.20 -16.78
N ASP A 58 13.82 -25.49 -17.01
CA ASP A 58 15.01 -26.22 -16.60
C ASP A 58 16.04 -26.18 -17.73
N THR A 59 17.17 -25.53 -17.48
CA THR A 59 18.24 -25.31 -18.45
C THR A 59 19.06 -26.59 -18.67
N GLU A 60 19.11 -27.47 -17.67
CA GLU A 60 19.95 -28.67 -17.67
C GLU A 60 19.14 -29.95 -17.85
N SER A 61 17.81 -29.85 -18.00
CA SER A 61 16.87 -30.98 -18.13
C SER A 61 17.06 -32.06 -17.06
N LYS A 62 17.48 -31.65 -15.86
CA LYS A 62 17.72 -32.50 -14.70
C LYS A 62 16.42 -32.89 -13.99
N PHE A 63 15.38 -32.08 -14.10
CA PHE A 63 14.14 -32.19 -13.34
C PHE A 63 12.98 -32.63 -14.22
N ASN A 64 12.09 -33.45 -13.63
CA ASN A 64 10.84 -33.78 -14.29
C ASN A 64 9.85 -32.60 -14.14
N ILE A 65 9.32 -32.10 -15.25
CA ILE A 65 8.37 -30.98 -15.27
C ILE A 65 7.13 -31.24 -14.40
N SER A 66 6.71 -32.50 -14.23
CA SER A 66 5.60 -32.85 -13.34
C SER A 66 5.87 -32.51 -11.86
N THR A 67 7.14 -32.54 -11.44
CA THR A 67 7.58 -32.25 -10.07
C THR A 67 7.91 -30.79 -9.82
N LEU A 68 7.87 -29.96 -10.87
CA LEU A 68 8.10 -28.52 -10.76
C LEU A 68 6.84 -27.82 -10.27
N GLN A 69 7.04 -26.84 -9.40
CA GLN A 69 5.99 -26.05 -8.77
C GLN A 69 6.39 -24.58 -8.72
N PHE A 70 5.39 -23.70 -8.76
CA PHE A 70 5.60 -22.28 -8.52
C PHE A 70 5.29 -21.93 -7.06
N GLU A 71 6.19 -21.16 -6.46
CA GLU A 71 5.96 -20.52 -5.17
C GLU A 71 5.96 -19.01 -5.31
N LYS A 72 5.21 -18.36 -4.42
CA LYS A 72 5.25 -16.92 -4.25
C LYS A 72 5.58 -16.55 -2.82
N PHE A 73 6.35 -15.49 -2.67
CA PHE A 73 6.68 -14.95 -1.37
C PHE A 73 5.56 -14.06 -0.83
N SER A 74 5.15 -14.29 0.41
CA SER A 74 4.27 -13.37 1.15
C SER A 74 5.11 -12.43 2.00
N LYS A 75 5.11 -11.14 1.67
CA LYS A 75 5.73 -10.10 2.51
C LYS A 75 5.07 -10.01 3.90
N HIS A 76 3.77 -10.31 4.01
CA HIS A 76 3.08 -10.23 5.29
C HIS A 76 3.46 -11.38 6.23
N MET A 77 3.56 -12.59 5.69
CA MET A 77 3.86 -13.80 6.49
C MET A 77 5.35 -14.16 6.51
N GLN A 78 6.19 -13.43 5.76
CA GLN A 78 7.62 -13.67 5.62
C GLN A 78 7.95 -15.13 5.23
N ARG A 79 7.11 -15.74 4.38
CA ARG A 79 7.26 -17.14 3.94
C ARG A 79 6.82 -17.33 2.49
N TRP A 80 7.40 -18.33 1.84
CA TRP A 80 6.98 -18.84 0.54
C TRP A 80 5.77 -19.75 0.70
N TYR A 81 4.85 -19.68 -0.25
CA TYR A 81 3.73 -20.61 -0.34
C TYR A 81 3.57 -21.09 -1.78
N ARG A 82 3.18 -22.36 -1.90
CA ARG A 82 2.93 -23.03 -3.18
C ARG A 82 1.67 -22.45 -3.80
N LEU A 83 1.76 -22.11 -5.07
CA LEU A 83 0.65 -21.61 -5.87
C LEU A 83 -0.11 -22.76 -6.54
N ASP A 84 0.58 -23.87 -6.81
CA ASP A 84 0.02 -25.11 -7.32
C ASP A 84 -0.48 -25.93 -6.12
N MET A 85 -1.79 -26.01 -5.93
CA MET A 85 -2.39 -26.77 -4.83
C MET A 85 -3.70 -27.42 -5.29
N ASP A 86 -3.71 -28.75 -5.19
CA ASP A 86 -4.84 -29.64 -5.44
C ASP A 86 -6.02 -29.39 -4.47
N GLN A 87 -7.15 -29.96 -4.90
CA GLN A 87 -8.56 -29.90 -4.48
C GLN A 87 -8.90 -29.69 -2.98
N TYR A 88 -7.96 -29.79 -2.02
CA TYR A 88 -8.19 -29.73 -0.58
C TYR A 88 -7.77 -28.42 0.14
N SER A 89 -7.09 -27.46 -0.52
CA SER A 89 -6.66 -26.18 0.12
C SER A 89 -7.52 -24.96 -0.22
N TYR A 90 -8.82 -25.17 -0.46
CA TYR A 90 -9.81 -24.16 -0.85
C TYR A 90 -9.96 -22.99 0.14
N LEU A 91 -9.60 -23.17 1.42
CA LEU A 91 -9.75 -22.13 2.45
C LEU A 91 -8.74 -20.97 2.32
N TYR A 92 -7.58 -21.18 1.68
CA TYR A 92 -6.56 -20.13 1.51
C TYR A 92 -6.81 -19.23 0.29
N ARG A 93 -7.74 -19.60 -0.60
CA ARG A 93 -8.09 -18.83 -1.80
C ARG A 93 -8.82 -17.52 -1.50
N ARG A 94 -9.36 -17.31 -0.29
CA ARG A 94 -10.37 -16.26 -0.06
C ARG A 94 -9.90 -14.80 -0.13
N CYS A 95 -8.59 -14.54 -0.06
CA CYS A 95 -8.09 -13.16 -0.07
C CYS A 95 -7.00 -12.85 -1.11
N PHE A 96 -6.36 -13.84 -1.76
CA PHE A 96 -5.09 -13.58 -2.46
C PHE A 96 -4.97 -14.03 -3.94
N PHE A 97 -5.71 -15.04 -4.43
CA PHE A 97 -5.41 -15.66 -5.75
C PHE A 97 -6.62 -16.16 -6.55
N TYR A 98 -7.61 -15.32 -6.82
CA TYR A 98 -8.78 -15.68 -7.64
C TYR A 98 -8.55 -15.67 -9.17
N GLY A 99 -7.32 -15.72 -9.65
CA GLY A 99 -7.06 -15.57 -11.08
C GLY A 99 -5.68 -16.02 -11.52
N VAL A 100 -5.23 -17.18 -11.06
CA VAL A 100 -4.03 -17.83 -11.60
C VAL A 100 -4.40 -19.17 -12.20
N GLU A 101 -3.87 -19.45 -13.37
CA GLU A 101 -4.13 -20.67 -14.12
C GLU A 101 -2.80 -21.36 -14.45
N PHE A 102 -2.76 -22.68 -14.25
CA PHE A 102 -1.59 -23.49 -14.54
C PHE A 102 -1.83 -24.29 -15.80
N THR A 103 -0.90 -24.20 -16.75
CA THR A 103 -0.93 -25.01 -17.96
C THR A 103 0.33 -25.86 -18.00
N ARG A 104 0.15 -27.18 -18.03
CA ARG A 104 1.21 -28.19 -18.17
C ARG A 104 1.06 -28.84 -19.54
N GLU A 105 1.61 -28.21 -20.57
CA GLU A 105 1.51 -28.68 -21.96
C GLU A 105 2.90 -28.80 -22.58
N ASN A 106 3.12 -29.83 -23.41
CA ASN A 106 4.35 -30.04 -24.19
C ASN A 106 5.65 -30.02 -23.36
N GLY A 107 5.60 -30.51 -22.11
CA GLY A 107 6.76 -30.49 -21.23
C GLY A 107 7.15 -29.09 -20.72
N ARG A 108 6.23 -28.14 -20.71
CA ARG A 108 6.44 -26.79 -20.16
C ARG A 108 5.50 -26.56 -18.98
N LEU A 109 6.00 -25.89 -17.94
CA LEU A 109 5.19 -25.45 -16.81
C LEU A 109 4.94 -23.94 -16.93
N LEU A 110 3.70 -23.57 -17.23
CA LEU A 110 3.27 -22.19 -17.42
C LEU A 110 2.33 -21.75 -16.30
N LEU A 111 2.58 -20.56 -15.77
CA LEU A 111 1.70 -19.84 -14.84
C LEU A 111 1.09 -18.64 -15.58
N LYS A 112 -0.19 -18.73 -15.90
CA LYS A 112 -0.98 -17.67 -16.52
C LYS A 112 -1.66 -16.82 -15.45
N LEU A 113 -1.54 -15.51 -15.59
CA LEU A 113 -2.09 -14.48 -14.72
C LEU A 113 -3.03 -13.60 -15.56
N PRO A 114 -4.28 -14.02 -15.81
CA PRO A 114 -5.21 -13.30 -16.69
C PRO A 114 -5.55 -11.87 -16.25
N ARG A 115 -5.44 -11.57 -14.95
CA ARG A 115 -5.67 -10.23 -14.40
C ARG A 115 -4.64 -9.92 -13.35
N VAL A 116 -3.53 -9.32 -13.78
CA VAL A 116 -2.42 -8.91 -12.92
C VAL A 116 -2.83 -7.71 -12.09
N GLN A 117 -2.41 -7.69 -10.84
CA GLN A 117 -2.86 -6.71 -9.87
C GLN A 117 -1.71 -6.18 -9.03
N THR A 118 -1.87 -5.03 -8.39
CA THR A 118 -0.79 -4.40 -7.61
C THR A 118 -0.28 -5.25 -6.45
N TRP A 119 -1.15 -6.01 -5.78
CA TRP A 119 -0.78 -6.98 -4.73
C TRP A 119 -0.19 -8.27 -5.30
N MET A 120 -0.28 -8.49 -6.61
CA MET A 120 0.42 -9.60 -7.26
C MET A 120 1.92 -9.32 -7.40
N ALA A 121 2.35 -8.06 -7.28
CA ALA A 121 3.75 -7.67 -7.24
C ALA A 121 4.48 -8.37 -6.08
N GLY A 122 5.67 -8.88 -6.38
CA GLY A 122 6.49 -9.63 -5.45
C GLY A 122 7.22 -10.77 -6.13
N PRO A 123 8.12 -11.44 -5.41
CA PRO A 123 8.95 -12.46 -6.00
C PRO A 123 8.23 -13.80 -6.12
N PHE A 124 8.39 -14.41 -7.29
CA PHE A 124 7.98 -15.76 -7.66
C PHE A 124 9.25 -16.60 -7.82
N ARG A 125 9.17 -17.89 -7.53
CA ARG A 125 10.24 -18.84 -7.84
C ARG A 125 9.66 -20.16 -8.30
N CYS A 126 10.44 -20.87 -9.10
CA CYS A 126 10.17 -22.25 -9.43
C CYS A 126 11.01 -23.16 -8.53
N ILE A 127 10.41 -24.24 -8.06
CA ILE A 127 11.03 -25.18 -7.14
C ILE A 127 10.68 -26.61 -7.57
N SER A 128 11.56 -27.56 -7.30
CA SER A 128 11.25 -28.99 -7.38
C SER A 128 10.86 -29.56 -6.01
N ASP A 129 10.09 -30.66 -5.99
CA ASP A 129 9.62 -31.27 -4.73
C ASP A 129 10.73 -31.70 -3.75
N ASN A 130 11.96 -31.94 -4.25
CA ASN A 130 13.11 -32.38 -3.44
C ASN A 130 14.03 -31.22 -3.00
N ALA A 131 13.49 -30.02 -2.84
CA ALA A 131 14.27 -28.83 -2.55
C ALA A 131 14.58 -28.68 -1.05
N THR A 132 15.44 -29.55 -0.52
CA THR A 132 16.24 -29.27 0.68
C THR A 132 17.51 -28.48 0.35
N ASP A 133 17.97 -28.56 -0.91
CA ASP A 133 19.18 -27.86 -1.39
C ASP A 133 18.84 -26.57 -2.15
N PRO A 134 19.61 -25.47 -1.97
CA PRO A 134 19.38 -24.18 -2.63
C PRO A 134 19.48 -24.24 -4.17
N ASP A 135 20.24 -25.21 -4.72
CA ASP A 135 20.41 -25.43 -6.16
C ASP A 135 19.13 -25.94 -6.85
N ASN A 136 18.17 -26.46 -6.09
CA ASN A 136 16.89 -27.00 -6.59
C ASN A 136 15.79 -25.93 -6.70
N SER A 137 16.16 -24.65 -6.58
CA SER A 137 15.24 -23.51 -6.65
C SER A 137 15.75 -22.44 -7.61
N SER A 138 14.84 -21.81 -8.34
CA SER A 138 15.19 -20.69 -9.20
C SER A 138 15.48 -19.43 -8.39
N LEU A 139 16.24 -18.51 -8.96
CA LEU A 139 16.33 -17.15 -8.43
C LEU A 139 14.93 -16.50 -8.38
N PRO A 140 14.66 -15.66 -7.36
CA PRO A 140 13.39 -14.95 -7.25
C PRO A 140 13.16 -14.01 -8.43
N PHE A 141 12.05 -14.18 -9.13
CA PHE A 141 11.61 -13.35 -10.25
C PHE A 141 10.44 -12.45 -9.81
N THR A 142 10.59 -11.13 -9.92
CA THR A 142 9.53 -10.18 -9.55
C THR A 142 8.84 -9.65 -10.79
N ILE A 143 7.51 -9.70 -10.82
CA ILE A 143 6.71 -9.09 -11.90
C ILE A 143 6.66 -7.57 -11.66
N PRO A 144 7.18 -6.75 -12.59
CA PRO A 144 7.02 -5.29 -12.52
C PRO A 144 5.61 -4.91 -12.96
N VAL A 145 4.71 -4.73 -11.99
CA VAL A 145 3.33 -4.30 -12.25
C VAL A 145 3.29 -2.78 -12.30
N HIS A 146 3.04 -2.22 -13.48
CA HIS A 146 2.95 -0.79 -13.69
C HIS A 146 1.51 -0.29 -13.54
N TYR A 147 1.33 0.81 -12.82
CA TYR A 147 0.03 1.45 -12.65
C TYR A 147 0.18 2.95 -12.38
N MET A 148 -0.88 3.69 -12.69
CA MET A 148 -1.01 5.12 -12.36
C MET A 148 -2.47 5.42 -12.08
N ARG A 149 -2.75 5.94 -10.88
CA ARG A 149 -4.09 6.37 -10.47
C ARG A 149 -4.40 7.78 -10.99
N GLU A 150 -5.61 8.26 -10.73
CA GLU A 150 -6.00 9.63 -11.06
C GLU A 150 -5.15 10.66 -10.31
N LEU A 151 -4.93 11.81 -10.96
CA LEU A 151 -4.17 12.92 -10.38
C LEU A 151 -5.03 13.68 -9.37
N SER A 152 -4.38 14.16 -8.32
CA SER A 152 -4.92 15.16 -7.42
C SER A 152 -4.11 16.45 -7.48
N VAL A 153 -4.81 17.57 -7.58
CA VAL A 153 -4.22 18.91 -7.51
C VAL A 153 -4.68 19.60 -6.24
N TYR A 154 -3.75 20.17 -5.48
CA TYR A 154 -4.06 20.90 -4.25
C TYR A 154 -3.16 22.13 -4.11
N ARG A 155 -3.65 23.16 -3.40
CA ARG A 155 -2.91 24.40 -3.16
C ARG A 155 -1.98 24.26 -1.95
N SER A 156 -0.72 24.64 -2.10
CA SER A 156 0.23 24.75 -0.98
C SER A 156 -0.25 25.79 0.03
N GLY A 157 -0.01 25.53 1.33
CA GLY A 157 -0.31 26.49 2.40
C GLY A 157 -1.79 26.57 2.82
N VAL A 158 -2.70 25.91 2.11
CA VAL A 158 -4.08 25.71 2.56
C VAL A 158 -4.11 24.39 3.33
N GLY A 159 -4.64 24.41 4.57
CA GLY A 159 -4.52 23.35 5.59
C GLY A 159 -4.67 21.90 5.11
N THR A 160 -4.28 20.95 5.96
CA THR A 160 -4.06 19.52 5.61
C THR A 160 -5.21 18.81 4.87
N LEU A 161 -6.44 19.32 4.98
CA LEU A 161 -7.63 18.78 4.30
C LEU A 161 -7.65 19.05 2.78
N SER A 162 -6.91 20.06 2.29
CA SER A 162 -6.84 20.38 0.86
C SER A 162 -6.22 19.24 0.03
N ARG A 163 -5.39 18.40 0.64
CA ARG A 163 -4.77 17.22 0.00
C ARG A 163 -5.78 16.11 -0.32
N TYR A 164 -6.91 16.06 0.40
CA TYR A 164 -7.88 14.97 0.27
C TYR A 164 -8.88 15.19 -0.87
N TYR A 165 -9.03 16.43 -1.34
CA TYR A 165 -9.94 16.79 -2.42
C TYR A 165 -9.14 17.39 -3.58
N SER A 166 -9.23 16.76 -4.76
CA SER A 166 -8.63 17.34 -5.97
C SER A 166 -9.39 18.62 -6.34
N LEU A 167 -8.66 19.73 -6.44
CA LEU A 167 -9.20 21.01 -6.87
C LEU A 167 -9.70 20.91 -8.31
N GLN A 168 -10.89 21.44 -8.56
CA GLN A 168 -11.44 21.62 -9.91
C GLN A 168 -11.47 23.11 -10.28
N ASP A 169 -11.94 23.95 -9.35
CA ASP A 169 -12.03 25.39 -9.53
C ASP A 169 -11.29 26.14 -8.41
N LEU A 170 -10.51 27.14 -8.80
CA LEU A 170 -9.72 27.97 -7.91
C LEU A 170 -9.99 29.45 -8.19
N ARG A 171 -10.60 30.14 -7.21
CA ARG A 171 -10.83 31.59 -7.24
C ARG A 171 -9.81 32.26 -6.33
N VAL A 172 -9.02 33.18 -6.89
CA VAL A 172 -7.89 33.86 -6.22
C VAL A 172 -8.00 35.35 -6.39
N SER A 173 -7.54 36.12 -5.40
CA SER A 173 -7.58 37.58 -5.47
C SER A 173 -6.44 38.09 -6.35
N LEU A 174 -6.64 39.22 -7.02
CA LEU A 174 -5.59 39.90 -7.79
C LEU A 174 -4.38 40.19 -6.91
N GLY A 175 -3.18 39.90 -7.42
CA GLY A 175 -1.92 40.08 -6.70
C GLY A 175 -1.53 38.94 -5.74
N ASP A 176 -2.39 37.93 -5.54
CA ASP A 176 -2.05 36.76 -4.74
C ASP A 176 -0.90 35.94 -5.35
N ASN A 177 -0.17 35.23 -4.49
CA ASN A 177 0.74 34.17 -4.89
C ASN A 177 0.03 32.81 -4.78
N VAL A 178 0.13 32.02 -5.85
CA VAL A 178 -0.53 30.72 -5.98
C VAL A 178 0.52 29.66 -6.26
N GLU A 179 0.60 28.66 -5.38
CA GLU A 179 1.42 27.47 -5.59
C GLU A 179 0.53 26.23 -5.55
N LEU A 180 0.52 25.48 -6.65
CA LEU A 180 -0.30 24.28 -6.82
C LEU A 180 0.61 23.07 -6.97
N ASN A 181 0.29 22.00 -6.25
CA ASN A 181 0.98 20.73 -6.35
C ASN A 181 0.06 19.71 -7.00
N CYS A 182 0.62 19.00 -7.97
CA CYS A 182 0.01 17.87 -8.62
C CYS A 182 0.67 16.58 -8.13
N CYS A 183 -0.12 15.59 -7.73
CA CYS A 183 0.40 14.28 -7.37
C CYS A 183 -0.51 13.14 -7.83
N THR A 184 0.07 11.95 -7.98
CA THR A 184 -0.66 10.71 -8.23
C THR A 184 0.01 9.55 -7.49
N SER A 185 -0.73 8.47 -7.28
CA SER A 185 -0.18 7.20 -6.82
C SER A 185 0.15 6.33 -8.04
N ALA A 186 1.42 5.95 -8.17
CA ALA A 186 1.93 5.18 -9.30
C ALA A 186 2.98 4.16 -8.82
N SER A 187 3.27 3.17 -9.68
CA SER A 187 4.31 2.16 -9.45
C SER A 187 5.72 2.74 -9.41
N GLU A 188 5.96 3.78 -10.19
CA GLU A 188 7.23 4.52 -10.24
C GLU A 188 6.93 6.02 -10.18
N THR A 189 7.90 6.83 -9.78
CA THR A 189 7.75 8.29 -9.73
C THR A 189 7.53 8.85 -11.15
N PRO A 190 6.37 9.46 -11.43
CA PRO A 190 6.08 9.96 -12.77
C PRO A 190 6.72 11.32 -13.03
N GLU A 191 6.89 11.63 -14.31
CA GLU A 191 7.28 12.95 -14.81
C GLU A 191 6.02 13.81 -14.91
N TYR A 192 6.10 15.07 -14.44
CA TYR A 192 4.95 15.98 -14.40
C TYR A 192 5.16 17.17 -15.33
N PHE A 193 4.07 17.59 -15.97
CA PHE A 193 4.05 18.73 -16.87
C PHE A 193 2.79 19.57 -16.64
N TRP A 194 2.94 20.87 -16.51
CA TRP A 194 1.83 21.81 -16.51
C TRP A 194 1.74 22.53 -17.84
N ALA A 195 0.53 22.68 -18.36
CA ALA A 195 0.24 23.52 -19.52
C ALA A 195 -1.02 24.35 -19.25
N LYS A 196 -1.10 25.53 -19.85
CA LYS A 196 -2.30 26.37 -19.83
C LYS A 196 -2.98 26.30 -21.20
N GLU A 197 -4.29 26.14 -21.23
CA GLU A 197 -5.05 26.08 -22.48
C GLU A 197 -4.90 27.38 -23.27
N GLY A 198 -4.46 27.28 -24.53
CA GLY A 198 -4.25 28.43 -25.41
C GLY A 198 -2.87 29.08 -25.32
N GLU A 199 -1.97 28.57 -24.49
CA GLU A 199 -0.57 29.02 -24.43
C GLU A 199 0.39 27.86 -24.75
N ASP A 200 1.48 28.16 -25.45
CA ASP A 200 2.51 27.18 -25.83
C ASP A 200 3.51 26.88 -24.68
N TRP A 201 3.22 27.39 -23.48
CA TRP A 201 4.08 27.25 -22.32
C TRP A 201 3.84 25.93 -21.59
N ILE A 202 4.94 25.20 -21.33
CA ILE A 202 4.96 23.95 -20.58
C ILE A 202 5.95 24.05 -19.43
N VAL A 203 5.51 23.73 -18.21
CA VAL A 203 6.38 23.64 -17.02
C VAL A 203 6.64 22.17 -16.67
N PRO A 204 7.87 21.67 -16.82
CA PRO A 204 8.23 20.30 -16.41
C PRO A 204 8.44 20.23 -14.88
N SER A 205 7.35 20.28 -14.11
CA SER A 205 7.37 20.26 -12.65
C SER A 205 6.06 19.69 -12.11
N SER A 206 6.10 19.06 -10.95
CA SER A 206 4.88 18.71 -10.20
C SER A 206 4.20 19.94 -9.59
N THR A 207 4.97 21.03 -9.43
CA THR A 207 4.53 22.27 -8.80
C THR A 207 4.41 23.39 -9.82
N LEU A 208 3.24 24.03 -9.86
CA LEU A 208 2.99 25.26 -10.62
C LEU A 208 3.02 26.45 -9.67
N ARG A 209 3.83 27.46 -9.99
CA ARG A 209 3.93 28.73 -9.24
C ARG A 209 3.49 29.88 -10.10
N LEU A 210 2.51 30.63 -9.61
CA LEU A 210 2.04 31.89 -10.20
C LEU A 210 2.22 32.98 -9.14
N GLU A 211 3.07 33.95 -9.43
CA GLU A 211 3.33 35.08 -8.53
C GLU A 211 2.56 36.31 -9.01
N GLN A 212 2.04 37.09 -8.07
CA GLN A 212 1.30 38.33 -8.33
C GLN A 212 0.25 38.16 -9.44
N VAL A 213 -0.68 37.23 -9.25
CA VAL A 213 -1.65 36.84 -10.28
C VAL A 213 -2.45 38.03 -10.81
N ARG A 214 -2.65 38.07 -12.13
CA ARG A 214 -3.43 39.07 -12.86
C ARG A 214 -4.54 38.41 -13.66
N ASP A 215 -5.45 39.20 -14.23
CA ASP A 215 -6.58 38.69 -15.02
C ASP A 215 -6.15 37.73 -16.14
N MET A 216 -5.00 38.02 -16.78
CA MET A 216 -4.42 37.17 -17.83
C MET A 216 -4.02 35.77 -17.32
N ASN A 217 -3.78 35.58 -16.03
CA ASN A 217 -3.53 34.27 -15.44
C ASN A 217 -4.80 33.43 -15.27
N SER A 218 -5.99 34.01 -15.49
CA SER A 218 -7.23 33.23 -15.54
C SER A 218 -7.20 32.28 -16.73
N GLY A 219 -7.81 31.11 -16.56
CA GLY A 219 -7.89 30.10 -17.60
C GLY A 219 -7.82 28.68 -17.05
N LYS A 220 -7.77 27.71 -17.96
CA LYS A 220 -7.68 26.30 -17.61
C LYS A 220 -6.23 25.84 -17.64
N TYR A 221 -5.81 25.17 -16.57
CA TYR A 221 -4.48 24.63 -16.41
C TYR A 221 -4.58 23.12 -16.30
N THR A 222 -3.78 22.41 -17.08
CA THR A 222 -3.76 20.95 -17.11
C THR A 222 -2.43 20.46 -16.56
N CYS A 223 -2.49 19.69 -15.49
CA CYS A 223 -1.38 18.86 -15.04
C CYS A 223 -1.41 17.52 -15.78
N THR A 224 -0.29 17.11 -16.34
CA THR A 224 -0.07 15.80 -16.97
C THR A 224 0.99 15.05 -16.20
N ALA A 225 0.72 13.81 -15.81
CA ALA A 225 1.71 12.88 -15.28
C ALA A 225 1.96 11.77 -16.30
N GLN A 226 3.23 11.51 -16.60
CA GLN A 226 3.66 10.44 -17.50
C GLN A 226 4.52 9.42 -16.75
N HIS A 227 4.22 8.14 -16.92
CA HIS A 227 5.03 7.08 -16.33
C HIS A 227 6.38 6.98 -17.08
N PRO A 228 7.52 6.88 -16.36
CA PRO A 228 8.85 6.90 -17.00
C PRO A 228 9.09 5.69 -17.92
N THR A 229 8.78 4.49 -17.43
CA THR A 229 9.00 3.22 -18.17
C THR A 229 7.91 2.95 -19.22
N VAL A 230 6.64 3.18 -18.89
CA VAL A 230 5.49 2.88 -19.76
C VAL A 230 4.94 4.16 -20.37
N ARG A 231 5.44 4.53 -21.56
CA ARG A 231 5.11 5.81 -22.22
C ARG A 231 3.62 6.00 -22.53
N SER A 232 2.85 4.92 -22.69
CA SER A 232 1.41 4.95 -22.91
C SER A 232 0.60 5.24 -21.64
N LEU A 233 1.21 5.12 -20.47
CA LEU A 233 0.56 5.35 -19.18
C LEU A 233 0.68 6.83 -18.79
N ILE A 234 -0.30 7.60 -19.26
CA ILE A 234 -0.41 9.05 -19.05
C ILE A 234 -1.74 9.36 -18.39
N LYS A 235 -1.72 10.26 -17.41
CA LYS A 235 -2.93 10.76 -16.74
C LYS A 235 -2.90 12.28 -16.66
N THR A 236 -4.06 12.90 -16.80
CA THR A 236 -4.21 14.36 -16.86
C THR A 236 -5.29 14.84 -15.92
N HIS A 237 -5.09 15.99 -15.29
CA HIS A 237 -6.12 16.66 -14.49
C HIS A 237 -6.13 18.14 -14.79
N THR A 238 -7.31 18.67 -15.14
CA THR A 238 -7.51 20.06 -15.52
C THR A 238 -8.22 20.81 -14.41
N ILE A 239 -7.73 22.01 -14.11
CA ILE A 239 -8.32 22.95 -13.15
C ILE A 239 -8.65 24.26 -13.84
N SER A 240 -9.67 24.96 -13.35
CA SER A 240 -9.99 26.33 -13.76
C SER A 240 -9.49 27.32 -12.71
N ILE A 241 -8.65 28.26 -13.13
CA ILE A 241 -8.21 29.37 -12.28
C ILE A 241 -8.97 30.62 -12.72
N THR A 242 -9.62 31.28 -11.76
CA THR A 242 -10.31 32.56 -11.96
C THR A 242 -9.70 33.59 -11.02
N VAL A 243 -9.12 34.64 -11.59
CA VAL A 243 -8.68 35.81 -10.83
C VAL A 243 -9.89 36.70 -10.59
N LEU A 244 -10.11 37.05 -9.33
CA LEU A 244 -11.18 37.95 -8.90
C LEU A 244 -10.72 39.40 -9.07
N PRO A 245 -11.63 40.31 -9.46
CA PRO A 245 -11.30 41.73 -9.58
C PRO A 245 -10.96 42.34 -8.20
N GLU A 246 -10.31 43.50 -8.21
CA GLU A 246 -9.82 44.17 -7.00
C GLU A 246 -10.94 44.53 -6.00
N ASP A 247 -12.15 44.80 -6.49
CA ASP A 247 -13.34 45.13 -5.72
C ASP A 247 -14.14 43.90 -5.23
N ALA A 248 -13.71 42.68 -5.58
CA ALA A 248 -14.38 41.46 -5.16
C ALA A 248 -14.33 41.29 -3.63
N ALA A 249 -15.44 40.81 -3.06
CA ALA A 249 -15.48 40.53 -1.64
C ALA A 249 -14.55 39.37 -1.28
N TRP A 250 -13.80 39.48 -0.18
CA TRP A 250 -12.78 38.50 0.22
C TRP A 250 -13.31 37.05 0.33
N TYR A 251 -14.58 36.90 0.74
CA TYR A 251 -15.26 35.60 0.90
C TYR A 251 -15.56 34.90 -0.44
N GLU A 252 -15.37 35.57 -1.57
CA GLU A 252 -15.51 34.94 -2.88
C GLU A 252 -14.35 34.02 -3.23
N SER A 253 -13.17 34.26 -2.66
CA SER A 253 -11.99 33.42 -2.86
C SER A 253 -12.20 32.01 -2.32
N THR A 254 -11.63 31.00 -3.00
CA THR A 254 -11.79 29.60 -2.59
C THR A 254 -11.27 29.37 -1.18
N THR A 255 -10.14 29.99 -0.82
CA THR A 255 -9.56 29.91 0.53
C THR A 255 -10.51 30.47 1.57
N ALA A 256 -11.09 31.64 1.33
CA ALA A 256 -12.03 32.25 2.25
C ALA A 256 -13.28 31.40 2.46
N ARG A 257 -13.86 30.86 1.38
CA ARG A 257 -15.00 29.95 1.46
C ARG A 257 -14.69 28.74 2.33
N ILE A 258 -13.53 28.12 2.14
CA ILE A 258 -13.11 26.98 2.95
C ILE A 258 -12.93 27.38 4.43
N THR A 259 -12.33 28.54 4.71
CA THR A 259 -12.18 29.02 6.10
C THR A 259 -13.52 29.31 6.78
N LEU A 260 -14.50 29.85 6.05
CA LEU A 260 -15.85 30.09 6.57
C LEU A 260 -16.61 28.78 6.83
N MET A 261 -16.51 27.81 5.92
CA MET A 261 -17.15 26.51 6.08
C MET A 261 -16.55 25.72 7.26
N THR A 262 -15.23 25.76 7.41
CA THR A 262 -14.53 25.07 8.51
C THR A 262 -14.77 25.75 9.85
N SER A 263 -14.80 27.09 9.91
CA SER A 263 -15.10 27.82 11.15
C SER A 263 -16.54 27.60 11.60
N ALA A 264 -17.52 27.64 10.69
CA ALA A 264 -18.92 27.38 11.00
C ALA A 264 -19.13 25.96 11.56
N ALA A 265 -18.51 24.95 10.93
CA ALA A 265 -18.55 23.58 11.42
C ALA A 265 -17.90 23.43 12.81
N GLY A 266 -16.76 24.11 13.03
CA GLY A 266 -16.09 24.13 14.34
C GLY A 266 -16.94 24.75 15.44
N VAL A 267 -17.60 25.88 15.17
CA VAL A 267 -18.51 26.54 16.12
C VAL A 267 -19.71 25.65 16.42
N ALA A 268 -20.34 25.06 15.41
CA ALA A 268 -21.47 24.16 15.60
C ALA A 268 -21.08 22.95 16.48
N LEU A 269 -19.93 22.34 16.22
CA LEU A 269 -19.42 21.21 16.99
C LEU A 269 -19.11 21.62 18.44
N PHE A 270 -18.55 22.80 18.66
CA PHE A 270 -18.31 23.34 20.00
C PHE A 270 -19.61 23.57 20.77
N VAL A 271 -20.65 24.14 20.15
CA VAL A 271 -21.97 24.31 20.76
C VAL A 271 -22.60 22.97 21.13
N VAL A 272 -22.48 21.95 20.26
CA VAL A 272 -22.95 20.59 20.56
C VAL A 272 -22.22 20.00 21.76
N ILE A 273 -20.89 20.11 21.82
CA ILE A 273 -20.12 19.64 22.98
C ILE A 273 -20.56 20.36 24.25
N LEU A 274 -20.69 21.69 24.23
CA LEU A 274 -21.16 22.45 25.38
C LEU A 274 -22.57 22.04 25.82
N SER A 275 -23.46 21.77 24.88
CA SER A 275 -24.83 21.33 25.18
C SER A 275 -24.83 19.95 25.85
N ILE A 276 -23.99 19.02 25.38
CA ILE A 276 -23.84 17.67 25.94
C ILE A 276 -23.21 17.75 27.32
N THR A 277 -22.15 18.55 27.52
CA THR A 277 -21.52 18.70 28.84
C THR A 277 -22.49 19.30 29.85
N VAL A 278 -23.22 20.35 29.50
CA VAL A 278 -24.27 20.93 30.37
C VAL A 278 -25.34 19.88 30.71
N PHE A 279 -25.79 19.10 29.73
CA PHE A 279 -26.77 18.03 29.95
C PHE A 279 -26.26 16.94 30.89
N LEU A 280 -25.01 16.50 30.70
CA LEU A 280 -24.36 15.50 31.56
C LEU A 280 -24.13 16.03 32.99
N CYS A 281 -23.68 17.28 33.14
CA CYS A 281 -23.54 17.94 34.43
C CYS A 281 -24.89 18.08 35.16
N ARG A 282 -25.97 18.44 34.46
CA ARG A 282 -27.33 18.49 35.02
C ARG A 282 -27.80 17.12 35.50
N ARG A 283 -27.57 16.05 34.71
CA ARG A 283 -27.90 14.67 35.10
C ARG A 283 -27.09 14.21 36.32
N ALA A 284 -25.81 14.56 36.40
CA ALA A 284 -24.97 14.24 37.57
C ALA A 284 -25.48 14.95 38.83
N LYS A 285 -25.80 16.25 38.75
CA LYS A 285 -26.36 17.02 39.88
C LYS A 285 -27.71 16.47 40.35
N GLN A 286 -28.58 16.02 39.43
CA GLN A 286 -29.85 15.36 39.80
C GLN A 286 -29.64 14.01 40.49
N ARG A 287 -28.54 13.30 40.20
CA ARG A 287 -28.19 12.07 40.92
C ARG A 287 -27.67 12.34 42.33
N THR A 288 -26.91 13.42 42.54
CA THR A 288 -26.35 13.79 43.86
C THR A 288 -27.32 14.57 44.74
N SER A 289 -28.35 15.22 44.17
CA SER A 289 -29.41 15.89 44.97
C SER A 289 -30.44 14.91 45.53
N LYS A 290 -30.44 13.65 45.08
CA LYS A 290 -31.01 12.54 45.84
C LYS A 290 -29.96 12.21 46.90
N GLY A 291 -30.15 12.74 48.12
CA GLY A 291 -29.24 12.57 49.25
C GLY A 291 -29.02 11.09 49.64
N PRO A 292 -28.21 10.83 50.69
CA PRO A 292 -27.96 9.47 51.18
C PRO A 292 -29.28 8.74 51.41
N ILE A 293 -29.31 7.42 51.20
CA ILE A 293 -30.42 6.58 51.65
C ILE A 293 -30.59 6.85 53.15
N ASP A 294 -31.65 7.58 53.49
CA ASP A 294 -32.05 7.82 54.87
C ASP A 294 -32.69 6.52 55.37
N ASP A 295 -31.90 5.69 56.04
CA ASP A 295 -32.30 4.38 56.61
C ASP A 295 -33.30 4.52 57.77
N HIS A 296 -33.85 5.72 58.02
CA HIS A 296 -34.88 5.97 59.04
C HIS A 296 -36.33 5.73 58.57
N SER A 297 -36.53 4.89 57.56
CA SER A 297 -37.85 4.35 57.22
C SER A 297 -38.17 3.12 58.08
N GLN A 298 -38.58 3.36 59.33
CA GLN A 298 -39.29 2.37 60.15
C GLN A 298 -40.59 1.92 59.45
N LYS A 299 -40.51 0.90 58.60
CA LYS A 299 -41.68 0.12 58.20
C LYS A 299 -41.98 -0.88 59.31
N LYS A 300 -43.05 -0.60 60.05
CA LYS A 300 -43.63 -1.46 61.09
C LYS A 300 -43.92 -2.87 60.54
N PRO A 301 -43.60 -3.94 61.26
CA PRO A 301 -43.99 -5.29 60.87
C PRO A 301 -45.51 -5.47 61.01
N ILE A 302 -46.17 -5.76 59.89
CA ILE A 302 -47.60 -6.06 59.81
C ILE A 302 -47.76 -7.58 59.86
N TYR A 303 -47.95 -8.17 61.04
CA TYR A 303 -48.95 -9.23 61.26
C TYR A 303 -48.99 -9.61 62.74
N LYS A 304 -50.11 -9.35 63.41
CA LYS A 304 -50.48 -10.04 64.65
C LYS A 304 -51.99 -10.21 64.71
N ASN A 305 -52.36 -11.45 65.08
CA ASN A 305 -53.68 -12.01 65.43
C ASN A 305 -54.31 -12.82 64.28
N SER A 306 -54.08 -14.15 64.21
CA SER A 306 -54.68 -15.26 65.02
C SER A 306 -56.03 -15.68 64.42
N VAL A 307 -56.41 -16.94 64.17
CA VAL A 307 -56.19 -18.23 64.86
C VAL A 307 -56.58 -19.30 63.83
N GLU A 308 -55.82 -20.38 63.65
CA GLU A 308 -56.39 -21.73 63.51
C GLU A 308 -55.31 -22.79 63.68
N SER A 309 -55.67 -23.79 64.48
CA SER A 309 -54.82 -24.73 65.19
C SER A 309 -54.78 -26.10 64.53
N LEU A 310 -53.74 -26.86 64.90
CA LEU A 310 -53.59 -28.33 64.93
C LEU A 310 -52.61 -28.96 63.92
N PRO A 311 -51.94 -30.06 64.33
CA PRO A 311 -50.47 -30.13 64.35
C PRO A 311 -49.90 -31.16 63.38
N SER A 312 -48.58 -31.17 63.19
CA SER A 312 -47.87 -32.42 62.89
C SER A 312 -46.52 -32.47 63.58
N THR A 313 -46.34 -33.58 64.28
CA THR A 313 -45.28 -33.92 65.23
C THR A 313 -44.09 -34.52 64.48
N THR A 314 -42.95 -34.59 65.18
CA THR A 314 -41.69 -35.30 64.86
C THR A 314 -40.87 -34.68 63.72
N GLY A 315 -39.64 -34.21 63.92
CA GLY A 315 -38.63 -34.57 64.92
C GLY A 315 -37.55 -35.35 64.21
N ASP A 316 -36.49 -34.67 63.79
CA ASP A 316 -35.20 -35.34 63.61
C ASP A 316 -34.08 -34.34 63.84
N LYS A 317 -33.23 -34.70 64.80
CA LYS A 317 -31.90 -34.13 65.01
C LYS A 317 -30.97 -35.06 64.27
N ASP A 318 -30.06 -34.54 63.46
CA ASP A 318 -28.65 -34.79 63.75
C ASP A 318 -27.69 -33.90 62.93
N PRO A 319 -26.51 -33.58 63.50
CA PRO A 319 -25.53 -32.68 62.92
C PRO A 319 -24.48 -33.45 62.11
N LEU A 320 -23.86 -32.79 61.14
CA LEU A 320 -22.59 -33.20 60.57
C LEU A 320 -21.60 -32.04 60.61
N VAL A 321 -20.41 -32.41 61.05
CA VAL A 321 -19.15 -31.68 61.28
C VAL A 321 -18.76 -30.78 60.10
#